data_AF-A0A3C1ZRZ1-F1
#
_entry.id   AF-A0A3C1ZRZ1-F1
#
_cell.length_a   1.000
_cell.length_b   1.000
_cell.length_c   1.000
_cell.angle_alpha   90.00
_cell.angle_beta   90.00
_cell.angle_gamma   90.00
#
_symmetry.space_group_name_H-M   'P 1'
#
loop_
_entity.id
_entity.type
_entity.pdbx_description
1 polymer ?
#
loop_
_entity_poly.entity_id
_entity_poly.type
_entity_poly.pdbx_seq_one_letter_code
_entity_poly.pdbx_strand_id
1 'polypeptide(L)'
;PLRTALSYGVRGYVLKNATQDVLVEAITQVAGGGNYFHQPIQDQMLAYFRGKKEAGAALSNLSERELEIIKEIAVGGSSVDIAERLHL
;
A
#
# COMPACT_ATOMS: atom_id res chain seq x y z
N PRO A 1 -0.08 -10.18 -7.80
CA PRO A 1 -0.66 -11.13 -6.83
C PRO A 1 -0.38 -10.74 -5.37
N LEU A 2 0.89 -10.61 -4.95
CA LEU A 2 1.24 -10.27 -3.57
C LEU A 2 0.74 -8.88 -3.15
N ARG A 3 0.99 -7.83 -3.95
CA ARG A 3 0.49 -6.45 -3.67
C ARG A 3 -1.03 -6.40 -3.49
N THR A 4 -1.77 -7.13 -4.33
CA THR A 4 -3.23 -7.22 -4.27
C THR A 4 -3.68 -7.94 -3.00
N ALA A 5 -3.02 -9.02 -2.61
CA ALA A 5 -3.31 -9.72 -1.36
C ALA A 5 -3.02 -8.81 -0.15
N LEU A 6 -1.89 -8.11 -0.14
CA LEU A 6 -1.52 -7.15 0.90
C LEU A 6 -2.52 -5.99 0.99
N SER A 7 -3.06 -5.50 -0.13
CA SER A 7 -4.09 -4.45 -0.09
C SER A 7 -5.41 -4.91 0.54
N TYR A 8 -5.70 -6.22 0.53
CA TYR A 8 -6.86 -6.80 1.22
C TYR A 8 -6.60 -7.13 2.70
N GLY A 9 -5.41 -6.83 3.22
CA GLY A 9 -5.10 -7.05 4.64
C GLY A 9 -4.89 -8.51 5.03
N VAL A 10 -4.40 -9.35 4.10
CA VAL A 10 -4.08 -10.75 4.39
C VAL A 10 -3.05 -10.85 5.53
N ARG A 11 -3.27 -11.81 6.43
CA ARG A 11 -2.38 -12.11 7.56
C ARG A 11 -1.31 -13.16 7.23
N GLY A 12 -1.39 -13.80 6.07
CA GLY A 12 -0.31 -14.68 5.65
C GLY A 12 -0.27 -14.98 4.16
N TYR A 13 0.92 -15.40 3.71
CA TYR A 13 1.18 -15.76 2.32
C TYR A 13 2.29 -16.83 2.25
N VAL A 14 1.96 -17.97 1.64
CA VAL A 14 2.83 -19.13 1.49
C VAL A 14 3.07 -19.38 0.00
N LEU A 15 4.32 -19.67 -0.37
CA LEU A 15 4.67 -20.01 -1.75
C LEU A 15 4.39 -21.47 -2.05
N LYS A 16 4.10 -21.77 -3.33
CA LYS A 16 3.76 -23.14 -3.77
C LYS A 16 4.88 -24.16 -3.56
N ASN A 17 6.12 -23.71 -3.40
CA ASN A 17 7.30 -24.55 -3.15
C ASN A 17 7.60 -24.74 -1.65
N ALA A 18 6.74 -24.23 -0.76
CA ALA A 18 6.87 -24.45 0.66
C ALA A 18 6.66 -25.92 1.03
N THR A 19 7.38 -26.38 2.05
CA THR A 19 7.19 -27.72 2.60
C THR A 19 5.85 -27.82 3.34
N GLN A 20 5.41 -29.05 3.58
CA GLN A 20 4.19 -29.30 4.34
C GLN A 20 4.28 -28.74 5.76
N ASP A 21 5.44 -28.84 6.39
CA ASP A 21 5.68 -28.31 7.74
C ASP A 21 5.52 -26.78 7.78
N VAL A 22 6.07 -26.09 6.78
CA VAL A 22 5.90 -24.63 6.62
C VAL A 22 4.44 -24.25 6.46
N LEU A 23 3.66 -25.04 5.73
CA LEU A 23 2.24 -24.77 5.57
C LEU A 23 1.48 -24.93 6.89
N VAL A 24 1.77 -26.00 7.64
CA VAL A 24 1.15 -26.26 8.96
C VAL A 24 1.52 -25.16 9.95
N GLU A 25 2.79 -24.74 9.98
CA GLU A 25 3.26 -23.63 10.79
C GLU A 25 2.51 -22.34 10.45
N ALA A 26 2.40 -22.01 9.16
CA ALA A 26 1.72 -20.81 8.70
C ALA A 26 0.24 -20.76 9.12
N ILE A 27 -0.47 -21.89 9.00
CA ILE A 27 -1.87 -22.00 9.44
C ILE A 27 -1.97 -21.80 10.94
N THR A 28 -1.11 -22.48 11.72
CA THR A 28 -1.13 -22.43 13.18
C THR A 28 -0.85 -21.02 13.69
N GLN A 29 0.14 -20.33 13.10
CA GLN A 29 0.51 -18.97 13.49
C GLN A 29 -0.62 -17.96 13.19
N VAL A 30 -1.24 -18.05 12.01
CA VAL A 30 -2.34 -17.15 11.64
C VAL A 30 -3.60 -17.44 12.45
N ALA A 31 -3.87 -18.71 12.78
CA ALA A 31 -4.97 -19.10 13.67
C ALA A 31 -4.80 -18.53 15.08
N GLY A 32 -3.55 -18.41 15.56
CA GLY A 32 -3.20 -17.74 16.83
C GLY A 32 -3.28 -16.21 16.79
N GLY A 33 -3.70 -15.61 15.68
CA GLY A 33 -3.77 -14.15 15.50
C GLY A 33 -2.45 -13.50 15.08
N GLY A 34 -1.42 -14.31 14.81
CA GLY A 34 -0.16 -13.85 14.25
C GLY A 34 -0.20 -13.67 12.73
N ASN A 35 0.94 -13.31 12.17
CA ASN A 35 1.12 -13.18 10.72
C ASN A 35 2.24 -14.11 10.24
N TYR A 36 2.02 -14.80 9.12
CA TYR A 36 3.04 -15.67 8.50
C TYR A 36 3.34 -15.26 7.06
N PHE A 37 4.57 -14.87 6.77
CA PHE A 37 5.01 -14.56 5.40
C PHE A 37 6.30 -15.29 5.09
N HIS A 38 6.26 -16.12 4.04
CA HIS A 38 7.41 -16.92 3.62
C HIS A 38 8.62 -16.01 3.29
N GLN A 39 9.83 -16.40 3.69
CA GLN A 39 11.05 -15.58 3.59
C GLN A 39 11.29 -14.88 2.23
N PRO A 40 11.15 -15.56 1.07
CA PRO A 40 11.42 -14.98 -0.25
C PRO A 40 10.49 -13.82 -0.65
N ILE A 41 9.38 -13.62 0.05
CA ILE A 41 8.45 -12.51 -0.23
C ILE A 41 8.53 -11.38 0.82
N GLN A 42 9.34 -11.55 1.87
CA GLN A 42 9.48 -10.53 2.92
C GLN A 42 10.04 -9.23 2.36
N ASP A 43 11.02 -9.29 1.46
CA ASP A 43 11.58 -8.08 0.82
C ASP A 43 10.53 -7.31 0.00
N GLN A 44 9.69 -8.04 -0.76
CA GLN A 44 8.62 -7.41 -1.54
C GLN A 44 7.54 -6.81 -0.62
N MET A 45 7.26 -7.45 0.52
CA MET A 45 6.35 -6.94 1.53
C MET A 45 6.90 -5.65 2.16
N LEU A 46 8.18 -5.65 2.57
CA LEU A 46 8.85 -4.47 3.13
C LEU A 46 8.86 -3.31 2.13
N ALA A 47 9.16 -3.58 0.86
CA ALA A 47 9.11 -2.58 -0.21
C ALA A 47 7.69 -1.99 -0.37
N TYR A 48 6.64 -2.81 -0.31
CA TYR A 48 5.26 -2.33 -0.39
C TYR A 48 4.91 -1.38 0.77
N PHE A 49 5.26 -1.74 2.00
CA PHE A 49 4.99 -0.89 3.17
C PHE A 49 5.82 0.39 3.18
N ARG A 50 7.08 0.34 2.75
CA ARG A 50 7.93 1.53 2.59
C ARG A 50 7.33 2.50 1.56
N GLY A 51 6.96 2.00 0.38
CA GLY A 51 6.33 2.84 -0.65
C GLY A 51 4.99 3.45 -0.18
N LYS A 52 4.20 2.73 0.62
CA LYS A 52 2.95 3.26 1.19
C LYS A 52 3.21 4.38 2.21
N LYS A 53 4.28 4.25 3.02
CA LYS A 53 4.72 5.27 3.98
C LYS A 53 5.26 6.52 3.26
N GLU A 54 6.07 6.33 2.22
CA GLU A 54 6.63 7.43 1.42
C GLU A 54 5.54 8.21 0.67
N ALA A 55 4.57 7.52 0.07
CA ALA A 55 3.42 8.17 -0.58
C ALA A 55 2.58 8.99 0.41
N GLY A 56 2.34 8.44 1.61
CA GLY A 56 1.67 9.18 2.69
C GLY A 56 2.46 10.41 3.14
N ALA A 57 3.78 10.26 3.30
CA ALA A 57 4.68 11.35 3.69
C ALA A 57 4.71 12.49 2.66
N ALA A 58 4.74 12.16 1.37
CA ALA A 58 4.69 13.12 0.27
C ALA A 58 3.40 13.94 0.28
N LEU A 59 2.25 13.30 0.54
CA LEU A 59 0.96 13.98 0.64
C LEU A 59 0.87 14.88 1.89
N SER A 60 1.50 14.50 2.99
CA SER A 60 1.53 15.32 4.22
C SER A 60 2.46 16.53 4.16
N ASN A 61 3.36 16.59 3.17
CA ASN A 61 4.26 17.74 2.96
C ASN A 61 3.65 18.84 2.08
N LEU A 62 2.45 18.61 1.53
CA LEU A 62 1.75 19.60 0.73
C LEU A 62 1.04 20.60 1.65
N SER A 63 1.11 21.87 1.31
CA SER A 63 0.22 22.89 1.86
C SER A 63 -1.23 22.58 1.48
N GLU A 64 -2.19 23.10 2.23
CA GLU A 64 -3.63 22.95 1.91
C GLU A 64 -3.92 23.34 0.46
N ARG A 65 -3.23 24.39 -0.01
CA ARG A 65 -3.37 24.90 -1.36
C ARG A 65 -2.84 23.97 -2.44
N GLU A 66 -1.66 23.39 -2.23
CA GLU A 66 -1.10 22.41 -3.17
C GLU A 66 -1.96 21.15 -3.24
N LEU A 67 -2.58 20.76 -2.12
CA LEU A 67 -3.46 19.60 -2.05
C LEU A 67 -4.78 19.85 -2.79
N GLU A 68 -5.34 21.06 -2.71
CA GLU A 68 -6.49 21.49 -3.55
C GLU A 68 -6.17 21.44 -5.05
N ILE A 69 -5.01 21.99 -5.45
CA ILE A 69 -4.59 22.00 -6.86
C ILE A 69 -4.43 20.57 -7.38
N ILE A 70 -3.77 19.68 -6.63
CA ILE A 70 -3.57 18.29 -7.05
C ILE A 70 -4.91 17.53 -7.16
N LYS A 71 -5.89 17.82 -6.31
CA LYS A 71 -7.24 17.23 -6.41
C LYS A 71 -7.93 17.63 -7.72
N GLU A 72 -7.86 18.91 -8.11
CA GLU A 72 -8.46 19.38 -9.36
C GLU A 72 -7.74 18.82 -10.60
N ILE A 73 -6.41 18.68 -10.55
CA ILE A 73 -5.65 18.00 -11.61
C ILE A 73 -6.10 16.53 -11.75
N ALA A 74 -6.32 15.84 -10.63
CA ALA A 74 -6.72 14.42 -10.63
C ALA A 74 -8.10 14.17 -11.25
N VAL A 75 -9.00 15.17 -11.23
CA VAL A 75 -10.30 15.11 -11.92
C VAL A 75 -10.28 15.69 -13.33
N GLY A 76 -9.10 16.11 -13.82
CA GLY A 76 -8.89 16.56 -15.20
C GLY A 76 -9.07 18.06 -15.43
N GLY A 77 -9.03 18.89 -14.38
CA GLY A 77 -9.09 20.35 -14.51
C GLY A 77 -7.87 20.92 -15.24
N SER A 78 -8.10 21.87 -16.15
CA SER A 78 -6.98 22.62 -16.76
C SER A 78 -6.44 23.67 -15.79
N SER A 79 -5.21 24.15 -16.02
CA SER A 79 -4.61 25.20 -15.18
C SER A 79 -5.48 26.46 -15.09
N VAL A 80 -6.28 26.75 -16.13
CA VAL A 80 -7.21 27.88 -16.16
C VAL A 80 -8.42 27.60 -15.26
N ASP A 81 -9.02 26.41 -15.37
CA ASP A 81 -10.17 26.01 -14.54
C ASP A 81 -9.80 25.98 -13.05
N ILE A 82 -8.58 25.52 -12.75
CA ILE A 82 -8.05 25.47 -11.39
C ILE A 82 -7.90 26.89 -10.84
N ALA A 83 -7.33 27.82 -11.61
CA ALA A 83 -7.16 29.20 -11.19
C ALA A 83 -8.52 29.88 -10.92
N GLU A 84 -9.51 29.68 -11.79
CA GLU A 84 -10.86 30.22 -11.61
C GLU A 84 -11.55 29.67 -10.36
N ARG A 85 -11.52 28.35 -10.14
CA ARG A 85 -12.15 27.69 -8.97
C ARG A 85 -11.48 28.04 -7.66
N LEU A 86 -10.18 28.26 -7.71
CA LEU A 86 -9.37 28.58 -6.55
C LEU A 86 -9.22 30.09 -6.33
N HIS A 87 -9.75 30.93 -7.22
CA HIS A 87 -9.62 32.40 -7.18
C HIS A 87 -8.16 32.88 -7.16
N LEU A 88 -7.32 32.27 -8.00
CA LEU A 88 -5.92 32.66 -8.24
C LEU A 88 -5.79 33.62 -9.43
#